data_AF-A0A836ZQC2-F1
#
_entry.id   AF-A0A836ZQC2-F1
#
_cell.length_a   1.000
_cell.length_b   1.000
_cell.length_c   1.000
_cell.angle_alpha   90.00
_cell.angle_beta   90.00
_cell.angle_gamma   90.00
#
_symmetry.space_group_name_H-M   'P 1'
#
loop_
_entity.id
_entity.type
_entity.pdbx_description
1 polymer ?
#
loop_
_entity_poly.entity_id
_entity_poly.type
_entity_poly.pdbx_seq_one_letter_code
_entity_poly.pdbx_strand_id
1 'polypeptide(L)'
;MSGFTATGTISATPDAIANAPFWPAIAPASVRASMRLDGTVTDARLRQAIVAAMLAVNDELQAWADAQQAAGYAALADVPSTTVDGVSRRVQLYLRAVACATAVEVAERYRSF
;
A
#
# COMPACT_ATOMS: atom_id res chain seq x y z
N MET A 1 -2.51 -38.72 2.85
CA MET A 1 -2.45 -37.71 1.77
C MET A 1 -2.92 -36.40 2.40
N SER A 2 -2.02 -35.70 3.12
CA SER A 2 -2.39 -34.57 3.97
C SER A 2 -2.25 -33.27 3.20
N GLY A 3 -3.39 -32.66 2.87
CA GLY A 3 -3.46 -31.39 2.16
C GLY A 3 -2.97 -30.25 3.05
N PHE A 4 -1.93 -29.57 2.59
CA PHE A 4 -1.52 -28.27 3.11
C PHE A 4 -2.53 -27.22 2.65
N THR A 5 -3.20 -26.54 3.57
CA THR A 5 -3.99 -25.35 3.25
C THR A 5 -3.24 -24.14 3.79
N ALA A 6 -2.68 -23.35 2.87
CA ALA A 6 -2.13 -22.04 3.18
C ALA A 6 -3.29 -21.09 3.48
N THR A 7 -3.57 -20.81 4.75
CA THR A 7 -4.54 -19.77 5.12
C THR A 7 -3.87 -18.40 5.00
N GLY A 8 -3.73 -17.91 3.77
CA GLY A 8 -3.47 -16.49 3.52
C GLY A 8 -4.76 -15.73 3.78
N THR A 9 -4.91 -15.16 4.97
CA THR A 9 -6.02 -14.25 5.27
C THR A 9 -5.85 -12.96 4.47
N ILE A 10 -6.31 -12.95 3.22
CA ILE A 10 -6.70 -11.71 2.56
C ILE A 10 -7.98 -11.24 3.25
N SER A 11 -7.84 -10.44 4.30
CA SER A 11 -8.91 -9.56 4.75
C SER A 11 -9.10 -8.50 3.66
N ALA A 12 -9.68 -8.92 2.54
CA ALA A 12 -10.04 -8.05 1.45
C ALA A 12 -11.27 -7.27 1.93
N THR A 13 -11.05 -6.04 2.41
CA THR A 13 -12.08 -5.02 2.25
C THR A 13 -12.50 -5.08 0.77
N PRO A 14 -13.79 -5.20 0.44
CA PRO A 14 -14.24 -5.45 -0.94
C PRO A 14 -13.78 -4.40 -1.97
N ASP A 15 -13.16 -3.32 -1.52
CA ASP A 15 -12.62 -2.23 -2.34
C ASP A 15 -11.10 -1.99 -2.18
N ALA A 16 -10.39 -2.85 -1.46
CA ALA A 16 -8.93 -2.72 -1.32
C ALA A 16 -8.22 -3.01 -2.65
N ILE A 17 -7.21 -2.20 -2.96
CA ILE A 17 -6.31 -2.41 -4.09
C ILE A 17 -5.25 -3.42 -3.65
N ALA A 18 -5.27 -4.59 -4.29
CA ALA A 18 -4.27 -5.62 -4.08
C ALA A 18 -2.88 -5.17 -4.56
N ASN A 19 -1.86 -5.69 -3.91
CA ASN A 19 -0.46 -5.41 -4.21
C ASN A 19 0.32 -6.72 -4.43
N ALA A 20 1.59 -6.62 -4.84
CA ALA A 20 2.47 -7.78 -4.87
C ALA A 20 2.62 -8.38 -3.46
N PRO A 21 2.90 -9.70 -3.32
CA PRO A 21 2.78 -10.43 -2.05
C PRO A 21 3.55 -9.83 -0.86
N PHE A 22 4.68 -9.18 -1.14
CA PHE A 22 5.53 -8.58 -0.12
C PHE A 22 4.93 -7.30 0.50
N TRP A 23 4.14 -6.57 -0.29
CA TRP A 23 3.61 -5.26 0.08
C TRP A 23 2.16 -5.36 0.58
N PRO A 24 1.74 -4.53 1.55
CA PRO A 24 0.36 -4.55 2.01
C PRO A 24 -0.61 -4.03 0.93
N ALA A 25 -1.84 -4.55 0.96
CA ALA A 25 -2.95 -4.01 0.18
C ALA A 25 -3.36 -2.63 0.74
N ILE A 26 -3.93 -1.78 -0.13
CA ILE A 26 -4.29 -0.41 0.23
C ILE A 26 -5.79 -0.19 0.08
N ALA A 27 -6.43 0.30 1.13
CA ALA A 27 -7.84 0.69 1.09
C ALA A 27 -7.98 2.15 0.61
N PRO A 28 -8.64 2.42 -0.53
CA PRO A 28 -8.84 3.78 -1.03
C PRO A 28 -9.56 4.69 -0.05
N ALA A 29 -10.50 4.14 0.72
CA ALA A 29 -11.22 4.86 1.76
C ALA A 29 -10.28 5.42 2.85
N SER A 30 -9.26 4.65 3.26
CA SER A 30 -8.28 5.09 4.26
C SER A 30 -7.40 6.22 3.71
N VAL A 31 -6.97 6.11 2.44
CA VAL A 31 -6.20 7.15 1.76
C VAL A 31 -7.03 8.44 1.66
N ARG A 32 -8.30 8.33 1.23
CA ARG A 32 -9.22 9.47 1.22
C ARG A 32 -9.47 10.07 2.60
N ALA A 33 -9.56 9.27 3.66
CA ALA A 33 -9.74 9.81 5.01
C ALA A 33 -8.50 10.59 5.47
N SER A 34 -7.30 10.17 5.05
CA SER A 34 -6.04 10.83 5.39
C SER A 34 -5.77 12.11 4.59
N MET A 35 -6.30 12.19 3.37
CA MET A 35 -6.13 13.32 2.46
C MET A 35 -7.43 14.11 2.44
N ARG A 36 -7.46 15.39 2.86
CA ARG A 36 -8.66 16.24 2.67
C ARG A 36 -8.89 16.48 1.17
N LEU A 37 -9.48 15.49 0.50
CA LEU A 37 -9.88 15.54 -0.88
C LEU A 37 -11.29 16.11 -0.94
N ASP A 38 -11.43 17.22 -1.65
CA ASP A 38 -12.73 17.78 -1.97
C ASP A 38 -13.47 16.83 -2.93
N GLY A 39 -14.80 16.90 -2.98
CA GLY A 39 -15.67 15.97 -3.73
C GLY A 39 -15.47 15.95 -5.26
N THR A 40 -14.49 16.68 -5.78
CA THR A 40 -14.11 16.73 -7.20
C THR A 40 -13.32 15.51 -7.67
N VAL A 41 -12.65 14.80 -6.75
CA VAL A 41 -11.92 13.56 -7.06
C VAL A 41 -12.82 12.33 -6.87
N THR A 42 -13.32 11.82 -7.99
CA THR A 42 -14.14 10.60 -8.02
C THR A 42 -13.37 9.37 -7.52
N ASP A 43 -14.09 8.34 -7.06
CA ASP A 43 -13.50 7.08 -6.60
C ASP A 43 -12.59 6.43 -7.64
N ALA A 44 -13.00 6.46 -8.91
CA ALA A 44 -12.21 5.91 -10.00
C ALA A 44 -10.88 6.66 -10.20
N ARG A 45 -10.91 8.00 -10.10
CA ARG A 45 -9.71 8.85 -10.22
C ARG A 45 -8.76 8.62 -9.04
N LEU A 46 -9.31 8.54 -7.83
CA LEU A 46 -8.52 8.24 -6.63
C LEU A 46 -7.88 6.85 -6.75
N ARG A 47 -8.62 5.83 -7.17
CA ARG A 47 -8.09 4.48 -7.36
C ARG A 47 -6.92 4.48 -8.34
N GLN A 48 -7.04 5.19 -9.46
CA GLN A 48 -5.97 5.30 -10.46
C GLN A 48 -4.73 6.00 -9.89
N ALA A 49 -4.92 7.08 -9.13
CA ALA A 49 -3.81 7.79 -8.46
C ALA A 49 -3.10 6.91 -7.43
N ILE A 50 -3.84 6.12 -6.65
CA ILE A 50 -3.26 5.17 -5.68
C ILE A 50 -2.46 4.10 -6.40
N VAL A 51 -2.97 3.53 -7.50
CA VAL A 51 -2.23 2.52 -8.28
C VAL A 51 -0.92 3.10 -8.81
N ALA A 52 -0.93 4.32 -9.36
CA ALA A 52 0.30 4.98 -9.83
C ALA A 52 1.30 5.21 -8.69
N ALA A 53 0.82 5.68 -7.54
CA ALA A 53 1.64 5.87 -6.35
C ALA A 53 2.22 4.55 -5.81
N MET A 54 1.46 3.46 -5.82
CA MET A 54 1.93 2.13 -5.43
C MET A 54 3.08 1.66 -6.35
N LEU A 55 2.94 1.85 -7.66
CA LEU A 55 3.99 1.48 -8.61
C LEU A 55 5.28 2.24 -8.34
N ALA A 56 5.21 3.58 -8.21
CA ALA A 56 6.38 4.41 -7.94
C ALA A 56 7.09 4.01 -6.63
N VAL A 57 6.33 3.86 -5.53
CA VAL A 57 6.91 3.47 -4.23
C VAL A 57 7.48 2.05 -4.26
N ASN A 58 6.81 1.12 -4.96
CA ASN A 58 7.32 -0.24 -5.11
C ASN A 58 8.64 -0.25 -5.89
N ASP A 59 8.72 0.48 -7.00
CA ASP A 59 9.93 0.56 -7.84
C ASP A 59 11.12 1.13 -7.05
N GLU A 60 10.90 2.19 -6.27
CA GLU A 60 11.94 2.77 -5.41
C GLU A 60 12.44 1.81 -4.33
N LEU A 61 11.55 0.96 -3.80
CA LEU A 61 11.86 0.05 -2.70
C LEU A 61 12.17 -1.37 -3.16
N GLN A 62 12.09 -1.68 -4.45
CA GLN A 62 12.14 -3.05 -4.96
C GLN A 62 13.46 -3.74 -4.60
N ALA A 63 14.60 -3.06 -4.80
CA ALA A 63 15.92 -3.59 -4.45
C ALA A 63 16.04 -3.91 -2.95
N TRP A 64 15.41 -3.11 -2.10
CA TRP A 64 15.37 -3.38 -0.66
C TRP A 64 14.45 -4.55 -0.32
N ALA A 65 13.28 -4.64 -0.96
CA ALA A 65 12.35 -5.75 -0.79
C ALA A 65 12.98 -7.08 -1.21
N ASP A 66 13.69 -7.12 -2.33
CA ASP A 66 14.40 -8.30 -2.82
C ASP A 66 15.44 -8.77 -1.79
N ALA A 67 16.17 -7.84 -1.16
CA ALA A 67 17.13 -8.16 -0.10
C ALA A 67 16.45 -8.73 1.16
N GLN A 68 15.26 -8.25 1.53
CA GLN A 68 14.52 -8.81 2.67
C GLN A 68 13.93 -10.18 2.36
N GLN A 69 13.44 -10.39 1.14
CA GLN A 69 12.95 -11.69 0.70
C GLN A 69 14.08 -12.73 0.64
N ALA A 70 15.27 -12.33 0.18
CA ALA A 70 16.46 -13.18 0.23
C ALA A 70 16.90 -13.51 1.68
N ALA A 71 16.62 -12.61 2.63
CA ALA A 71 16.82 -12.85 4.06
C ALA A 71 15.71 -13.73 4.70
N GLY A 72 14.70 -14.15 3.94
CA GLY A 72 13.65 -15.07 4.36
C GLY A 72 12.35 -14.42 4.80
N TYR A 73 12.18 -13.10 4.63
CA TYR A 73 10.95 -12.40 4.97
C TYR A 73 9.96 -12.37 3.80
N ALA A 74 8.80 -13.01 3.96
CA ALA A 74 7.80 -13.11 2.90
C ALA A 74 6.95 -11.83 2.75
N ALA A 75 6.72 -11.11 3.85
CA ALA A 75 5.96 -9.87 3.85
C ALA A 75 6.68 -8.73 4.59
N LEU A 76 6.35 -7.49 4.23
CA LEU A 76 6.86 -6.28 4.88
C LEU A 76 6.63 -6.27 6.40
N ALA A 77 5.53 -6.89 6.85
CA ALA A 77 5.19 -7.02 8.26
C ALA A 77 6.15 -7.94 9.03
N ASP A 78 6.74 -8.93 8.36
CA ASP A 78 7.65 -9.93 8.95
C ASP A 78 9.06 -9.36 9.18
N VAL A 79 9.41 -8.31 8.44
CA VAL A 79 10.76 -7.73 8.51
C VAL A 79 10.93 -7.03 9.88
N PRO A 80 11.96 -7.36 10.70
CA PRO A 80 12.11 -6.90 12.08
C PRO A 80 12.08 -5.38 12.24
N SER A 81 11.06 -4.84 12.89
CA SER A 81 10.94 -3.42 13.18
C SER A 81 10.17 -3.19 14.47
N THR A 82 10.28 -1.99 15.02
CA THR A 82 9.44 -1.59 16.16
C THR A 82 7.98 -1.55 15.72
N THR A 83 7.08 -1.98 16.60
CA THR A 83 5.64 -1.78 16.38
C THR A 83 5.22 -0.44 16.98
N VAL A 84 4.32 0.25 16.30
CA VAL A 84 3.63 1.44 16.82
C VAL A 84 2.15 1.16 16.61
N ASP A 85 1.30 1.39 17.61
CA ASP A 85 -0.14 1.13 17.49
C ASP A 85 -0.48 -0.30 16.98
N GLY A 86 0.29 -1.31 17.43
CA GLY A 86 0.11 -2.71 17.01
C GLY A 86 0.52 -3.03 15.57
N VAL A 87 0.98 -2.06 14.79
CA VAL A 87 1.39 -2.23 13.38
C VAL A 87 2.90 -2.06 13.25
N SER A 88 3.54 -2.90 12.42
CA SER A 88 4.96 -2.77 12.05
C SER A 88 5.25 -1.35 11.55
N ARG A 89 6.30 -0.70 12.09
CA ARG A 89 6.74 0.64 11.66
C ARG A 89 6.94 0.68 10.15
N ARG A 90 7.44 -0.39 9.54
CA ARG A 90 7.67 -0.47 8.10
C ARG A 90 6.37 -0.42 7.31
N VAL A 91 5.35 -1.15 7.76
CA VAL A 91 4.02 -1.13 7.15
C VAL A 91 3.42 0.27 7.23
N GLN A 92 3.54 0.95 8.37
CA GLN A 92 3.07 2.34 8.50
C GLN A 92 3.80 3.30 7.58
N LEU A 93 5.13 3.20 7.49
CA LEU A 93 5.92 4.05 6.61
C LEU A 93 5.55 3.83 5.15
N TYR A 94 5.32 2.58 4.74
CA TYR A 94 4.87 2.26 3.40
C TYR A 94 3.49 2.86 3.09
N LEU A 95 2.51 2.68 3.98
CA LEU A 95 1.18 3.26 3.82
C LEU A 95 1.23 4.79 3.72
N ARG A 96 2.09 5.44 4.54
CA ARG A 96 2.32 6.90 4.46
C ARG A 96 2.98 7.30 3.16
N ALA A 97 3.99 6.57 2.69
CA ALA A 97 4.67 6.85 1.43
C ALA A 97 3.68 6.83 0.27
N VAL A 98 2.83 5.80 0.19
CA VAL A 98 1.81 5.71 -0.86
C VAL A 98 0.76 6.80 -0.74
N ALA A 99 0.30 7.15 0.46
CA ALA A 99 -0.65 8.25 0.64
C ALA A 99 -0.05 9.60 0.18
N CYS A 100 1.21 9.87 0.52
CA CYS A 100 1.92 11.07 0.07
C CYS A 100 2.11 11.08 -1.45
N ALA A 101 2.55 9.99 -2.06
CA ALA A 101 2.69 9.88 -3.51
C ALA A 101 1.34 10.02 -4.22
N THR A 102 0.26 9.48 -3.64
CA THR A 102 -1.11 9.68 -4.15
C THR A 102 -1.48 11.17 -4.11
N ALA A 103 -1.10 11.90 -3.07
CA ALA A 103 -1.33 13.34 -2.98
C ALA A 103 -0.61 14.12 -4.08
N VAL A 104 0.62 13.72 -4.41
CA VAL A 104 1.37 14.29 -5.55
C VAL A 104 0.64 14.00 -6.86
N GLU A 105 0.29 12.74 -7.13
CA GLU A 105 -0.44 12.35 -8.34
C GLU A 105 -1.76 13.11 -8.51
N VAL A 106 -2.52 13.26 -7.42
CA VAL A 106 -3.77 14.02 -7.44
C VAL A 106 -3.51 15.51 -7.67
N ALA A 107 -2.51 16.08 -6.98
CA ALA A 107 -2.17 17.49 -7.13
C ALA A 107 -1.60 17.83 -8.51
N GLU A 108 -0.87 16.93 -9.16
CA GLU A 108 -0.33 17.15 -10.50
C GLU A 108 -1.41 17.00 -11.58
N ARG A 109 -2.24 15.96 -11.48
CA ARG A 109 -3.22 15.64 -12.54
C ARG A 109 -4.52 16.44 -12.44
N TYR A 110 -4.90 16.90 -11.25
CA TYR A 110 -6.20 17.54 -11.03
C TYR A 110 -6.13 18.98 -10.53
N ARG A 111 -4.94 19.61 -10.49
CA ARG A 111 -4.78 21.04 -10.15
C ARG A 111 -5.46 22.00 -11.12
N SER A 112 -5.84 21.53 -12.31
CA SER A 112 -6.37 22.36 -13.40
C SER A 112 -7.89 22.24 -13.61
N PHE A 113 -8.62 21.56 -12.71
CA PHE A 113 -10.06 21.33 -12.82
C PHE A 113 -10.85 21.96 -11.69
#